data_AF-A0A397E990-F1
#
_entry.id   AF-A0A397E990-F1
#
_cell.length_a   1.000
_cell.length_b   1.000
_cell.length_c   1.000
_cell.angle_alpha   90.00
_cell.angle_beta   90.00
_cell.angle_gamma   90.00
#
_symmetry.space_group_name_H-M   'P 1'
#
loop_
_entity.id
_entity.type
_entity.pdbx_description
1 polymer ?
#
loop_
_entity_poly.entity_id
_entity_poly.type
_entity_poly.pdbx_seq_one_letter_code
_entity_poly.pdbx_strand_id
1 'polypeptide(L)'
;MNGGTARGGAYGFKLDALAKLHTVRGIDSKVTLMHYLARHLEQFQPDLIAFVKEVPHVTEAKRLSLDQIKADINVCNSELAMLQGQVHASKNTADAADQFYAKMAPFAQEAADVMDDVTKEFGAVEAAFTDLVGSFGEDARKFGAMDFFTILDEFTTELK
;
A
#
# COMPACT_ATOMS: atom_id res chain seq x y z
N MET A 1 -19.06 11.18 25.22
CA MET A 1 -19.73 11.49 23.93
C MET A 1 -20.88 10.53 23.60
N ASN A 2 -20.72 9.20 23.61
CA ASN A 2 -21.78 8.28 23.12
C ASN A 2 -22.45 7.37 24.17
N GLY A 3 -22.18 7.55 25.47
CA GLY A 3 -22.51 6.59 26.54
C GLY A 3 -23.99 6.27 26.75
N GLY A 4 -24.92 7.07 26.21
CA GLY A 4 -26.37 6.81 26.27
C GLY A 4 -26.98 6.33 24.96
N THR A 5 -26.17 5.97 23.96
CA THR A 5 -26.65 5.56 22.63
C THR A 5 -26.26 4.12 22.32
N ALA A 6 -26.89 3.51 21.32
CA ALA A 6 -26.49 2.20 20.79
C ALA A 6 -25.04 2.17 20.23
N ARG A 7 -24.40 3.34 20.08
CA ARG A 7 -22.99 3.50 19.67
C ARG A 7 -22.05 3.74 20.87
N GLY A 8 -22.54 3.64 22.10
CA GLY A 8 -21.75 3.72 23.33
C GLY A 8 -21.14 2.37 23.72
N GLY A 9 -20.12 2.39 24.58
CA GLY A 9 -19.51 1.15 25.10
C GLY A 9 -18.77 0.30 24.06
N ALA A 10 -18.39 0.89 22.93
CA ALA A 10 -17.65 0.19 21.88
C ALA A 10 -16.21 -0.12 22.33
N TYR A 11 -15.74 -1.33 22.03
CA TYR A 11 -14.35 -1.75 22.28
C TYR A 11 -13.37 -1.30 21.17
N GLY A 12 -13.90 -0.86 20.03
CA GLY A 12 -13.12 -0.40 18.89
C GLY A 12 -13.98 0.34 17.88
N PHE A 13 -13.34 0.91 16.86
CA PHE A 13 -13.98 1.62 15.76
C PHE A 13 -13.28 1.29 14.45
N LYS A 14 -13.99 1.51 13.34
CA LYS A 14 -13.48 1.33 11.98
C LYS A 14 -12.54 2.47 11.58
N LEU A 15 -11.59 2.21 10.70
CA LEU A 15 -10.53 3.17 10.36
C LEU A 15 -11.10 4.48 9.80
N ASP A 16 -12.21 4.40 9.07
CA ASP A 16 -12.97 5.54 8.54
C ASP A 16 -13.48 6.53 9.60
N ALA A 17 -13.49 6.15 10.88
CA ALA A 17 -13.80 7.06 11.97
C ALA A 17 -12.71 8.12 12.17
N LEU A 18 -11.45 7.82 11.84
CA LEU A 18 -10.34 8.78 11.93
C LEU A 18 -10.58 9.98 11.01
N ALA A 19 -11.01 9.73 9.77
CA ALA A 19 -11.36 10.75 8.79
C ALA A 19 -12.56 11.62 9.20
N LYS A 20 -13.28 11.28 10.27
CA LYS A 20 -14.44 12.05 10.75
C LYS A 20 -14.10 12.95 11.93
N LEU A 21 -12.91 12.83 12.52
CA LEU A 21 -12.55 13.58 13.74
C LEU A 21 -12.52 15.10 13.52
N HIS A 22 -12.17 15.57 12.31
CA HIS A 22 -12.25 17.00 11.97
C HIS A 22 -13.69 17.52 11.80
N THR A 23 -14.67 16.63 11.59
CA THR A 23 -16.06 17.05 11.37
C THR A 23 -16.83 17.26 12.67
N VAL A 24 -16.42 16.58 13.75
CA VAL A 24 -17.08 16.63 15.05
C VAL A 24 -16.65 17.89 15.79
N ARG A 25 -17.57 18.83 16.00
CA ARG A 25 -17.30 20.12 16.67
C ARG A 25 -17.70 20.10 18.13
N GLY A 26 -16.96 20.86 18.94
CA GLY A 26 -17.31 21.13 20.34
C GLY A 26 -18.39 22.20 20.48
N ILE A 27 -18.59 22.67 21.72
CA ILE A 27 -19.50 23.80 22.02
C ILE A 27 -19.04 25.06 21.28
N ASP A 28 -17.73 25.30 21.24
CA ASP A 28 -17.12 26.25 20.31
C ASP A 28 -17.02 25.59 18.93
N SER A 29 -17.79 26.10 17.96
CA SER A 29 -17.81 25.61 16.59
C SER A 29 -16.47 25.72 15.87
N LYS A 30 -15.52 26.50 16.41
CA LYS A 30 -14.15 26.60 15.88
C LYS A 30 -13.25 25.44 16.30
N VAL A 31 -13.60 24.68 17.34
CA VAL A 31 -12.79 23.59 17.87
C VAL A 31 -13.42 22.24 17.50
N THR A 32 -12.65 21.40 16.83
CA THR A 32 -13.05 20.03 16.46
C THR A 32 -12.54 19.02 17.48
N LEU A 33 -13.06 17.79 17.45
CA LEU A 33 -12.57 16.69 18.26
C LEU A 33 -11.10 16.39 17.95
N MET A 34 -10.68 16.56 16.69
CA MET A 34 -9.28 16.43 16.28
C MET A 34 -8.38 17.46 16.98
N HIS A 35 -8.77 18.74 17.01
CA HIS A 35 -8.03 19.79 17.73
C HIS A 35 -7.93 19.49 19.23
N TYR A 36 -9.02 19.00 19.83
CA TYR A 36 -9.01 18.60 21.23
C TYR A 36 -8.04 17.45 21.47
N LEU A 37 -8.05 16.43 20.61
CA LEU A 37 -7.18 15.26 20.72
C LEU A 37 -5.71 15.64 20.56
N ALA A 38 -5.36 16.47 19.57
CA ALA A 38 -4.01 16.99 19.39
C ALA A 38 -3.50 17.70 20.66
N ARG A 39 -4.26 18.68 21.19
CA ARG A 39 -3.90 19.40 22.43
C ARG A 39 -3.78 18.48 23.65
N HIS A 40 -4.65 17.47 23.74
CA HIS A 40 -4.61 16.52 24.84
C HIS A 40 -3.33 15.66 24.77
N LEU A 41 -2.98 15.18 23.58
CA LEU A 41 -1.73 14.44 23.38
C LEU A 41 -0.51 15.32 23.65
N GLU A 42 -0.48 16.58 23.21
CA GLU A 42 0.63 17.50 23.48
C GLU A 42 0.85 17.70 24.98
N GLN A 43 -0.23 17.81 25.73
CA GLN A 43 -0.18 18.08 27.17
C GLN A 43 0.19 16.84 28.00
N PHE A 44 -0.30 15.66 27.63
CA PHE A 44 -0.23 14.48 28.48
C PHE A 44 0.60 13.33 27.92
N GLN A 45 0.74 13.23 26.60
CA GLN A 45 1.41 12.13 25.90
C GLN A 45 2.14 12.61 24.62
N PRO A 46 3.09 13.56 24.73
CA PRO A 46 3.71 14.19 23.56
C PRO A 46 4.47 13.19 22.67
N ASP A 47 4.96 12.10 23.25
CA ASP A 47 5.62 11.03 22.50
C ASP A 47 4.69 10.37 21.47
N LEU A 48 3.38 10.34 21.73
CA LEU A 48 2.44 9.79 20.77
C LEU A 48 2.32 10.70 19.54
N ILE A 49 2.54 12.00 19.63
CA ILE A 49 2.52 12.89 18.45
C ILE A 49 3.70 12.61 17.52
N ALA A 50 4.81 12.08 18.06
CA ALA A 50 5.97 11.72 17.26
C ALA A 50 5.72 10.56 16.29
N PHE A 51 4.64 9.78 16.44
CA PHE A 51 4.32 8.65 15.55
C PHE A 51 4.27 9.07 14.07
N VAL A 52 3.89 10.32 13.80
CA VAL A 52 3.82 10.86 12.44
C VAL A 52 5.17 10.80 11.72
N LYS A 53 6.28 10.81 12.47
CA LYS A 53 7.65 10.64 11.94
C LYS A 53 8.03 9.17 11.74
N GLU A 54 7.34 8.24 12.38
CA GLU A 54 7.56 6.80 12.29
C GLU A 54 6.93 6.19 11.03
N VAL A 55 5.99 6.92 10.41
CA VAL A 55 5.27 6.51 9.19
C VAL A 55 5.56 7.41 7.97
N PRO A 56 6.83 7.67 7.63
CA PRO A 56 7.19 8.69 6.63
C PRO A 56 6.74 8.36 5.20
N HIS A 57 6.47 7.09 4.91
CA HIS A 57 6.12 6.62 3.56
C HIS A 57 4.61 6.64 3.27
N VAL A 58 3.77 6.98 4.25
CA VAL A 58 2.30 6.96 4.08
C VAL A 58 1.83 7.86 2.93
N THR A 59 2.41 9.05 2.79
CA THR A 59 2.08 10.00 1.73
C THR A 59 2.40 9.48 0.33
N GLU A 60 3.41 8.62 0.19
CA GLU A 60 3.74 7.97 -1.09
C GLU A 60 2.92 6.70 -1.28
N ALA A 61 2.74 5.90 -0.22
CA ALA A 61 1.97 4.67 -0.25
C ALA A 61 0.51 4.87 -0.66
N LYS A 62 -0.11 6.02 -0.30
CA LYS A 62 -1.48 6.35 -0.71
C LYS A 62 -1.65 6.52 -2.23
N ARG A 63 -0.55 6.68 -2.99
CA ARG A 63 -0.60 6.81 -4.46
C ARG A 63 -0.47 5.46 -5.17
N LEU A 64 -0.14 4.40 -4.44
CA LEU A 64 0.11 3.08 -5.01
C LEU A 64 -1.19 2.28 -5.14
N SER A 65 -1.33 1.64 -6.30
CA SER A 65 -2.37 0.64 -6.55
C SER A 65 -1.70 -0.73 -6.66
N LEU A 66 -1.91 -1.59 -5.65
CA LEU A 66 -1.39 -2.95 -5.68
C LEU A 66 -1.99 -3.76 -6.85
N ASP A 67 -3.26 -3.51 -7.19
CA ASP A 67 -3.90 -4.14 -8.35
C ASP A 67 -3.23 -3.75 -9.67
N GLN A 68 -2.83 -2.48 -9.81
CA GLN A 68 -2.11 -2.03 -11.00
C GLN A 68 -0.71 -2.66 -11.07
N ILE A 69 0.03 -2.67 -9.96
CA ILE A 69 1.37 -3.28 -9.91
C ILE A 69 1.28 -4.77 -10.26
N LYS A 70 0.27 -5.48 -9.74
CA LYS A 70 0.00 -6.88 -10.07
C LYS A 70 -0.29 -7.08 -11.55
N ALA A 71 -1.10 -6.21 -12.15
CA ALA A 71 -1.39 -6.24 -13.57
C ALA A 71 -0.12 -6.05 -14.41
N ASP A 72 0.72 -5.08 -14.03
CA ASP A 72 1.98 -4.78 -14.72
C ASP A 72 2.96 -5.97 -14.63
N ILE A 73 3.11 -6.59 -13.45
CA ILE A 73 3.91 -7.80 -13.25
C ILE A 73 3.42 -8.94 -14.16
N ASN A 74 2.11 -9.14 -14.25
CA ASN A 74 1.53 -10.19 -15.10
C ASN A 74 1.82 -9.93 -16.59
N VAL A 75 1.75 -8.67 -17.04
CA VAL A 75 2.10 -8.29 -18.40
C VAL A 75 3.57 -8.60 -18.67
N CYS A 76 4.48 -8.15 -17.82
CA CYS A 76 5.91 -8.43 -17.97
C CYS A 76 6.22 -9.93 -18.00
N ASN A 77 5.59 -10.73 -17.15
CA ASN A 77 5.74 -12.19 -17.16
C ASN A 77 5.25 -12.81 -18.48
N SER A 78 4.16 -12.31 -19.04
CA SER A 78 3.64 -12.78 -20.33
C SER A 78 4.57 -12.44 -21.50
N GLU A 79 5.12 -11.22 -21.51
CA GLU A 79 6.07 -10.76 -22.52
C GLU A 79 7.39 -11.53 -22.44
N LEU A 80 7.87 -11.79 -21.23
CA LEU A 80 9.06 -12.61 -20.99
C LEU A 80 8.86 -14.04 -21.49
N ALA A 81 7.70 -14.66 -21.23
CA ALA A 81 7.39 -15.99 -21.73
C ALA A 81 7.37 -16.04 -23.27
N MET A 82 6.83 -15.00 -23.93
CA MET A 82 6.87 -14.87 -25.38
C MET A 82 8.32 -14.74 -25.89
N LEU A 83 9.13 -13.90 -25.27
CA LEU A 83 10.55 -13.73 -25.59
C LEU A 83 11.31 -15.06 -25.46
N GLN A 84 11.13 -15.78 -24.35
CA GLN A 84 11.76 -17.08 -24.15
C GLN A 84 11.37 -18.09 -25.24
N GLY A 85 10.11 -18.08 -25.69
CA GLY A 85 9.66 -18.88 -26.83
C GLY A 85 10.36 -18.52 -28.15
N GLN A 86 10.51 -17.22 -28.44
CA GLN A 86 11.23 -16.73 -29.62
C GLN A 86 12.71 -17.09 -29.57
N VAL A 87 13.35 -16.91 -28.41
CA VAL A 87 14.75 -17.32 -28.17
C VAL A 87 14.90 -18.82 -28.40
N HIS A 88 14.02 -19.64 -27.84
CA HIS A 88 14.07 -21.09 -28.04
C HIS A 88 13.96 -21.49 -29.52
N ALA A 89 13.03 -20.87 -30.26
CA ALA A 89 12.84 -21.12 -31.68
C ALA A 89 14.06 -20.72 -32.54
N SER A 90 14.78 -19.67 -32.15
CA SER A 90 15.96 -19.15 -32.87
C SER A 90 17.25 -19.95 -32.65
N LYS A 91 17.27 -20.94 -31.75
CA LYS A 91 18.50 -21.66 -31.35
C LYS A 91 19.26 -22.33 -32.50
N ASN A 92 18.55 -22.75 -33.54
CA ASN A 92 19.11 -23.48 -34.67
C ASN A 92 19.00 -22.69 -36.00
N THR A 93 18.93 -21.36 -35.95
CA THR A 93 18.89 -20.54 -37.17
C THR A 93 20.13 -20.80 -38.02
N ALA A 94 19.92 -21.04 -39.33
CA ALA A 94 20.99 -21.42 -40.27
C ALA A 94 21.85 -20.24 -40.75
N ASP A 95 21.41 -19.01 -40.50
CA ASP A 95 22.15 -17.79 -40.85
C ASP A 95 23.25 -17.52 -39.82
N ALA A 96 24.50 -17.68 -40.23
CA ALA A 96 25.66 -17.45 -39.39
C ALA A 96 25.86 -15.97 -38.99
N ALA A 97 25.20 -15.03 -39.67
CA ALA A 97 25.20 -13.61 -39.30
C ALA A 97 24.14 -13.27 -38.23
N ASP A 98 23.17 -14.16 -37.98
CA ASP A 98 22.13 -13.94 -36.98
C ASP A 98 22.68 -14.10 -35.56
N GLN A 99 22.70 -13.01 -34.81
CA GLN A 99 23.17 -12.96 -33.42
C GLN A 99 22.03 -12.98 -32.40
N PHE A 100 20.77 -13.13 -32.83
CA PHE A 100 19.61 -13.02 -31.96
C PHE A 100 19.70 -13.99 -30.78
N TYR A 101 19.89 -15.29 -31.03
CA TYR A 101 19.99 -16.29 -29.97
C TYR A 101 21.15 -15.97 -29.00
N ALA A 102 22.32 -15.65 -29.54
CA ALA A 102 23.52 -15.39 -28.74
C ALA A 102 23.38 -14.18 -27.81
N LYS A 103 22.58 -13.19 -28.19
CA LYS A 103 22.34 -11.98 -27.38
C LYS A 103 21.12 -12.10 -26.48
N MET A 104 20.04 -12.70 -26.98
CA MET A 104 18.76 -12.75 -26.27
C MET A 104 18.65 -13.90 -25.28
N ALA A 105 19.40 -15.00 -25.46
CA ALA A 105 19.43 -16.07 -24.47
C ALA A 105 19.92 -15.62 -23.07
N PRO A 106 21.08 -14.93 -22.92
CA PRO A 106 21.50 -14.45 -21.61
C PRO A 106 20.55 -13.37 -21.06
N PHE A 107 20.06 -12.46 -21.92
CA PHE A 107 19.10 -11.44 -21.50
C PHE A 107 17.79 -12.04 -20.98
N ALA A 108 17.23 -13.05 -21.68
CA ALA A 108 15.99 -13.69 -21.27
C ALA A 108 16.14 -14.50 -19.97
N GLN A 109 17.34 -14.99 -19.67
CA GLN A 109 17.63 -15.62 -18.37
C GLN A 109 17.70 -14.57 -17.26
N GLU A 110 18.48 -13.49 -17.47
CA GLU A 110 18.60 -12.40 -16.49
C GLU A 110 17.24 -11.75 -16.19
N ALA A 111 16.44 -11.50 -17.23
CA ALA A 111 15.08 -10.98 -17.07
C ALA A 111 14.17 -11.94 -16.30
N ALA A 112 14.34 -13.26 -16.46
CA ALA A 112 13.58 -14.24 -15.69
C ALA A 112 13.95 -14.22 -14.21
N ASP A 113 15.24 -14.15 -13.89
CA ASP A 113 15.71 -14.07 -12.50
C ASP A 113 15.17 -12.79 -11.82
N VAL A 114 15.20 -11.65 -12.52
CA VAL A 114 14.64 -10.38 -12.02
C VAL A 114 13.11 -10.47 -11.83
N MET A 115 12.39 -11.06 -12.78
CA MET A 115 10.93 -11.17 -12.68
C MET A 115 10.49 -12.13 -11.57
N ASP A 116 11.24 -13.20 -11.31
CA ASP A 116 11.01 -14.10 -10.18
C ASP A 116 11.18 -13.37 -8.85
N ASP A 117 12.24 -12.57 -8.70
CA ASP A 117 12.48 -11.76 -7.50
C ASP A 117 11.37 -10.71 -7.30
N VAL A 118 11.01 -9.96 -8.34
CA VAL A 118 9.92 -8.96 -8.29
C VAL A 118 8.58 -9.61 -7.91
N THR A 119 8.26 -10.76 -8.51
CA THR A 119 7.01 -11.48 -8.22
C THR A 119 6.98 -11.94 -6.75
N LYS A 120 8.10 -12.41 -6.22
CA LYS A 120 8.23 -12.83 -4.82
C LYS A 120 8.12 -11.66 -3.84
N GLU A 121 8.83 -10.56 -4.11
CA GLU A 121 8.76 -9.35 -3.28
C GLU A 121 7.35 -8.77 -3.26
N PHE A 122 6.69 -8.70 -4.42
CA PHE A 122 5.31 -8.24 -4.50
C PHE A 122 4.35 -9.13 -3.71
N GLY A 123 4.52 -10.46 -3.77
CA GLY A 123 3.74 -11.38 -2.94
C GLY A 123 3.93 -11.14 -1.43
N ALA A 124 5.13 -10.79 -1.00
CA ALA A 124 5.38 -10.42 0.39
C ALA A 124 4.69 -9.09 0.78
N VAL A 125 4.66 -8.11 -0.13
CA VAL A 125 3.91 -6.85 0.07
C VAL A 125 2.41 -7.11 0.19
N GLU A 126 1.82 -7.96 -0.67
CA GLU A 126 0.39 -8.32 -0.59
C GLU A 126 0.04 -8.97 0.75
N ALA A 127 0.89 -9.88 1.23
CA ALA A 127 0.71 -10.54 2.53
C ALA A 127 0.83 -9.54 3.69
N ALA A 128 1.88 -8.71 3.71
CA ALA A 128 2.08 -7.70 4.75
C ALA A 128 0.94 -6.68 4.80
N PHE A 129 0.42 -6.27 3.63
CA PHE A 129 -0.73 -5.38 3.55
C PHE A 129 -2.00 -6.05 4.10
N THR A 130 -2.23 -7.33 3.78
CA THR A 130 -3.37 -8.09 4.30
C THR A 130 -3.34 -8.18 5.82
N ASP A 131 -2.18 -8.49 6.40
CA ASP A 131 -1.99 -8.56 7.85
C ASP A 131 -2.17 -7.18 8.51
N LEU A 132 -1.63 -6.12 7.89
CA LEU A 132 -1.81 -4.75 8.36
C LEU A 132 -3.29 -4.38 8.42
N VAL A 133 -4.02 -4.54 7.33
CA VAL A 133 -5.47 -4.23 7.27
C VAL A 133 -6.25 -5.06 8.28
N GLY A 134 -5.90 -6.34 8.44
CA GLY A 134 -6.50 -7.23 9.43
C GLY A 134 -6.26 -6.77 10.88
N SER A 135 -5.09 -6.21 11.19
CA SER A 135 -4.77 -5.68 12.52
C SER A 135 -5.64 -4.47 12.91
N PHE A 136 -6.15 -3.72 11.93
CA PHE A 136 -7.14 -2.63 12.12
C PHE A 136 -8.59 -3.12 12.09
N GLY A 137 -8.82 -4.44 11.97
CA GLY A 137 -10.14 -5.04 11.91
C GLY A 137 -10.88 -4.76 10.60
N GLU A 138 -10.15 -4.45 9.53
CA GLU A 138 -10.69 -4.21 8.18
C GLU A 138 -10.53 -5.44 7.27
N ASP A 139 -11.23 -5.45 6.12
CA ASP A 139 -11.15 -6.54 5.13
C ASP A 139 -10.33 -6.09 3.92
N ALA A 140 -9.13 -6.63 3.75
CA ALA A 140 -8.21 -6.29 2.66
C ALA A 140 -8.78 -6.53 1.25
N ARG A 141 -9.82 -7.35 1.12
CA ARG A 141 -10.51 -7.57 -0.17
C ARG A 141 -11.47 -6.45 -0.54
N LYS A 142 -11.87 -5.64 0.44
CA LYS A 142 -12.80 -4.51 0.26
C LYS A 142 -12.10 -3.16 0.46
N PHE A 143 -10.93 -3.18 1.07
CA PHE A 143 -10.22 -2.00 1.49
C PHE A 143 -8.80 -2.02 0.94
N GLY A 144 -8.63 -1.32 -0.19
CA GLY A 144 -7.37 -1.30 -0.93
C GLY A 144 -6.31 -0.43 -0.26
N ALA A 145 -5.04 -0.61 -0.67
CA ALA A 145 -3.91 0.13 -0.12
C ALA A 145 -4.06 1.65 -0.25
N MET A 146 -4.55 2.11 -1.41
CA MET A 146 -4.81 3.52 -1.68
C MET A 146 -5.75 4.13 -0.64
N ASP A 147 -6.91 3.51 -0.38
CA ASP A 147 -7.89 4.02 0.58
C ASP A 147 -7.34 3.96 2.01
N PHE A 148 -6.70 2.85 2.39
CA PHE A 148 -6.12 2.66 3.71
C PHE A 148 -5.08 3.74 4.03
N PHE A 149 -4.11 3.95 3.13
CA PHE A 149 -3.06 4.93 3.34
C PHE A 149 -3.55 6.37 3.15
N THR A 150 -4.62 6.61 2.38
CA THR A 150 -5.24 7.95 2.29
C THR A 150 -5.80 8.37 3.64
N ILE A 151 -6.54 7.48 4.33
CA ILE A 151 -7.08 7.80 5.66
C ILE A 151 -5.96 8.08 6.67
N LEU A 152 -4.88 7.30 6.64
CA LEU A 152 -3.72 7.52 7.51
C LEU A 152 -2.99 8.82 7.18
N ASP A 153 -2.85 9.17 5.90
CA ASP A 153 -2.20 10.41 5.48
C ASP A 153 -3.01 11.64 5.92
N GLU A 154 -4.33 11.59 5.76
CA GLU A 154 -5.25 12.64 6.23
C GLU A 154 -5.15 12.80 7.75
N PHE A 155 -5.24 11.69 8.50
CA PHE A 155 -5.14 11.71 9.96
C PHE A 155 -3.79 12.26 10.45
N THR A 156 -2.68 11.81 9.85
CA THR A 156 -1.34 12.28 10.21
C THR A 156 -1.10 13.74 9.82
N THR A 157 -1.76 14.23 8.77
CA THR A 157 -1.69 15.64 8.37
C THR A 157 -2.51 16.52 9.31
N GLU A 158 -3.68 16.07 9.74
CA GLU A 158 -4.55 16.80 10.67
C GLU A 158 -4.05 16.80 12.12
N LEU A 159 -3.21 15.84 12.51
CA LEU A 159 -2.65 15.76 13.86
C LEU A 159 -1.43 16.68 14.08
N LYS A 160 -0.78 17.13 13.01
CA LYS A 160 0.35 18.07 13.07
C LYS A 160 -0.11 19.49 13.42
#